data_AF-A0A2U9CUX0-F1
#
_entry.id   AF-A0A2U9CUX0-F1
#
_cell.length_a   1.000
_cell.length_b   1.000
_cell.length_c   1.000
_cell.angle_alpha   90.00
_cell.angle_beta   90.00
_cell.angle_gamma   90.00
#
_symmetry.space_group_name_H-M   'P 1'
#
loop_
_entity.id
_entity.type
_entity.pdbx_description
1 polymer ?
#
loop_
_entity_poly.entity_id
_entity_poly.type
_entity_poly.pdbx_seq_one_letter_code
_entity_poly.pdbx_strand_id
1 'polypeptide(L)'
;ERVLESLRRLDPEGVVMRRLSLRTIRRRCYSVPAPNSVWHIDGHHKLILFKSKGCSANLLSKGDPHHSGGFLSAAQQYGIPSRVRSDKGGKNILVARFMVTSCGLHRNSHITGRSVHNQRIERLWRNVFENVIDLFYITLLRLEAEGWLNPDKGTDLYALHRCYMPQIQSHLQQFQRAWINHSLRSARNQTPLQLWLSKPRDGNRTNFCQ
;
A
#
# COMPACT_ATOMS: atom_id res chain seq x y z
N GLU A 1 30.87 13.34 -9.29
CA GLU A 1 30.48 13.85 -7.96
C GLU A 1 29.05 13.48 -7.66
N ARG A 2 28.80 12.88 -6.49
CA ARG A 2 27.51 12.25 -6.17
C ARG A 2 26.52 13.32 -5.69
N VAL A 3 25.29 13.26 -6.18
CA VAL A 3 24.13 14.12 -5.82
C VAL A 3 24.00 14.41 -4.32
N LEU A 4 24.41 13.47 -3.47
CA LEU A 4 24.42 13.58 -2.02
C LEU A 4 25.41 14.62 -1.44
N GLU A 5 26.56 14.85 -2.08
CA GLU A 5 27.50 15.91 -1.69
C GLU A 5 27.00 17.29 -2.10
N SER A 6 26.37 17.40 -3.28
CA SER A 6 25.74 18.64 -3.73
C SER A 6 24.56 19.05 -2.83
N LEU A 7 23.74 18.08 -2.39
CA LEU A 7 22.63 18.33 -1.46
C LEU A 7 23.13 18.75 -0.05
N ARG A 8 24.25 18.21 0.43
CA ARG A 8 24.87 18.63 1.70
C ARG A 8 25.43 20.05 1.66
N ARG A 9 25.84 20.53 0.49
CA ARG A 9 26.28 21.92 0.29
C ARG A 9 25.11 22.90 0.19
N LEU A 10 24.06 22.54 -0.53
CA LEU A 10 22.95 23.43 -0.85
C LEU A 10 21.94 23.57 0.29
N ASP A 11 21.74 22.52 1.10
CA ASP A 11 20.77 22.53 2.21
C ASP A 11 21.26 21.66 3.40
N PRO A 12 22.35 22.07 4.09
CA PRO A 12 22.89 21.31 5.22
C PRO A 12 21.88 21.20 6.37
N GLU A 13 21.10 22.27 6.63
CA GLU A 13 20.10 22.31 7.68
C GLU A 13 18.89 21.42 7.37
N GLY A 14 18.37 21.38 6.14
CA GLY A 14 17.26 20.51 5.77
C GLY A 14 17.64 19.03 5.63
N VAL A 15 18.92 18.72 5.38
CA VAL A 15 19.45 17.36 5.50
C VAL A 15 19.58 16.94 6.97
N VAL A 16 20.11 17.81 7.83
CA VAL A 16 20.23 17.58 9.27
C VAL A 16 18.85 17.51 9.93
N MET A 17 17.90 18.37 9.57
CA MET A 17 16.53 18.36 10.07
C MET A 17 15.73 17.16 9.58
N ARG A 18 15.93 16.66 8.35
CA ARG A 18 15.37 15.35 7.93
C ARG A 18 15.97 14.19 8.72
N ARG A 19 17.24 14.28 9.11
CA ARG A 19 17.92 13.28 9.95
C ARG A 19 17.50 13.36 11.43
N LEU A 20 17.26 14.57 11.96
CA LEU A 20 16.86 14.85 13.34
C LEU A 20 15.35 14.68 13.57
N SER A 21 14.51 14.96 12.56
CA SER A 21 13.06 14.71 12.57
C SER A 21 12.70 13.23 12.46
N LEU A 22 13.69 12.36 12.20
CA LEU A 22 13.64 10.94 12.55
C LEU A 22 13.71 10.80 14.07
N ARG A 23 12.70 11.29 14.78
CA ARG A 23 12.34 10.73 16.08
C ARG A 23 12.15 9.25 15.81
N THR A 24 13.13 8.45 16.23
CA THR A 24 13.10 7.01 16.08
C THR A 24 12.01 6.53 17.02
N ILE A 25 10.76 6.51 16.52
CA ILE A 25 9.60 6.01 17.24
C ILE A 25 9.97 4.60 17.67
N ARG A 26 9.90 4.33 18.98
CA ARG A 26 10.09 3.00 19.57
C ARG A 26 9.23 2.02 18.76
N ARG A 27 9.88 1.12 18.01
CA ARG A 27 9.18 0.13 17.19
C ARG A 27 8.34 -0.73 18.12
N ARG A 28 7.01 -0.61 18.02
CA ARG A 28 6.11 -1.55 18.70
C ARG A 28 6.29 -2.91 18.04
N CYS A 29 6.54 -3.95 18.83
CA CYS A 29 6.52 -5.32 18.31
C CYS A 29 5.10 -5.64 17.84
N TYR A 30 4.94 -5.80 16.54
CA TYR A 30 3.69 -6.23 15.93
C TYR A 30 3.82 -7.72 15.60
N SER A 31 2.98 -8.52 16.25
CA SER A 31 2.88 -9.96 16.04
C SER A 31 1.45 -10.30 15.65
N VAL A 32 1.33 -11.21 14.69
CA VAL A 32 0.04 -11.79 14.27
C VAL A 32 0.13 -13.31 14.35
N PRO A 33 -0.98 -14.00 14.72
CA PRO A 33 -0.96 -15.45 14.94
C PRO A 33 -0.52 -16.23 13.68
N ALA A 34 -1.13 -15.92 12.55
CA ALA A 34 -0.91 -16.62 11.29
C ALA A 34 -1.10 -15.68 10.08
N PRO A 35 -0.67 -16.10 8.88
CA PRO A 35 -1.08 -15.44 7.64
C PRO A 35 -2.60 -15.42 7.54
N ASN A 36 -3.14 -14.38 6.91
CA ASN A 36 -4.58 -14.14 6.79
C ASN A 36 -5.33 -13.79 8.10
N SER A 37 -4.64 -13.61 9.23
CA SER A 37 -5.30 -13.24 10.49
C SER A 37 -5.84 -11.80 10.47
N VAL A 38 -5.08 -10.86 9.92
CA VAL A 38 -5.44 -9.43 9.83
C VAL A 38 -4.94 -8.84 8.52
N TRP A 39 -5.83 -8.26 7.72
CA TRP A 39 -5.47 -7.43 6.57
C TRP A 39 -5.56 -5.95 6.94
N HIS A 40 -4.62 -5.16 6.43
CA HIS A 40 -4.64 -3.71 6.56
C HIS A 40 -5.00 -3.12 5.20
N ILE A 41 -6.05 -2.30 5.14
CA ILE A 41 -6.47 -1.57 3.93
C ILE A 41 -6.34 -0.07 4.15
N ASP A 42 -5.91 0.64 3.13
CA ASP A 42 -5.73 2.10 3.11
C ASP A 42 -5.56 2.60 1.68
N GLY A 43 -6.01 3.83 1.42
CA GLY A 43 -5.89 4.49 0.12
C GLY A 43 -4.59 5.27 0.01
N HIS A 44 -3.87 5.14 -1.11
CA HIS A 44 -2.66 5.93 -1.35
C HIS A 44 -2.89 7.06 -2.33
N HIS A 45 -2.71 8.30 -1.88
CA HIS A 45 -3.12 9.48 -2.64
C HIS A 45 -1.94 10.30 -3.20
N LYS A 46 -0.72 9.75 -3.28
CA LYS A 46 0.47 10.53 -3.70
C LYS A 46 0.41 11.07 -5.13
N LEU A 47 -0.35 10.42 -6.02
CA LEU A 47 -0.57 10.90 -7.40
C LEU A 47 -1.98 11.47 -7.59
N ILE A 48 -2.65 11.93 -6.53
CA ILE A 48 -4.01 12.48 -6.64
C ILE A 48 -4.06 13.78 -7.46
N LEU A 49 -2.97 14.56 -7.44
CA LEU A 49 -2.82 15.82 -8.18
C LEU A 49 -3.01 15.63 -9.68
N PHE A 50 -2.47 14.54 -10.25
CA PHE A 50 -2.58 14.22 -11.68
C PHE A 50 -3.86 13.44 -12.02
N LYS A 51 -4.89 13.57 -11.17
CA LYS A 51 -6.20 12.88 -11.23
C LYS A 51 -6.10 11.38 -11.45
N SER A 52 -4.95 10.80 -11.13
CA SER A 52 -4.63 9.38 -11.22
C SER A 52 -5.13 8.63 -9.99
N LYS A 53 -6.43 8.75 -9.71
CA LYS A 53 -7.12 8.08 -8.61
C LYS A 53 -7.07 6.54 -8.71
N GLY A 54 -6.66 6.00 -9.87
CA GLY A 54 -6.60 4.56 -10.13
C GLY A 54 -5.29 3.86 -9.76
N CYS A 55 -4.16 4.56 -9.61
CA CYS A 55 -2.86 3.88 -9.44
C CYS A 55 -2.70 3.13 -8.10
N SER A 56 -3.35 3.61 -7.05
CA SER A 56 -3.23 3.05 -5.70
C SER A 56 -4.21 1.92 -5.40
N ALA A 57 -5.29 1.79 -6.16
CA ALA A 57 -6.23 0.67 -6.07
C ALA A 57 -5.70 -0.61 -6.79
N ASN A 58 -4.71 -0.45 -7.69
CA ASN A 58 -4.28 -1.51 -8.60
C ASN A 58 -3.10 -2.37 -8.12
N LEU A 59 -2.68 -2.26 -6.85
CA LEU A 59 -1.64 -3.15 -6.31
C LEU A 59 -2.15 -4.60 -6.14
N LEU A 60 -3.47 -4.82 -6.20
CA LEU A 60 -4.11 -6.12 -5.99
C LEU A 60 -5.18 -6.50 -7.03
N SER A 61 -5.49 -5.66 -8.01
CA SER A 61 -6.52 -5.98 -9.02
C SER A 61 -6.30 -5.26 -10.35
N LYS A 62 -6.57 -6.00 -11.44
CA LYS A 62 -6.80 -5.44 -12.76
C LYS A 62 -8.15 -4.70 -12.73
N GLY A 63 -8.10 -3.36 -12.73
CA GLY A 63 -9.12 -2.58 -13.42
C GLY A 63 -10.32 -2.05 -12.63
N ASP A 64 -10.36 -2.14 -11.30
CA ASP A 64 -11.44 -1.50 -10.53
C ASP A 64 -10.96 -0.28 -9.72
N PRO A 65 -11.51 0.93 -9.94
CA PRO A 65 -11.14 2.15 -9.21
C PRO A 65 -11.66 2.18 -7.76
N HIS A 66 -12.38 1.14 -7.33
CA HIS A 66 -12.97 1.03 -6.01
C HIS A 66 -12.15 0.11 -5.09
N HIS A 67 -11.87 0.58 -3.87
CA HIS A 67 -11.18 -0.17 -2.82
C HIS A 67 -11.80 -1.55 -2.55
N SER A 68 -13.11 -1.70 -2.80
CA SER A 68 -13.84 -2.95 -2.69
C SER A 68 -13.48 -3.97 -3.78
N GLY A 69 -13.23 -3.56 -5.03
CA GLY A 69 -12.88 -4.47 -6.13
C GLY A 69 -11.51 -5.13 -5.94
N GLY A 70 -10.53 -4.35 -5.47
CA GLY A 70 -9.22 -4.87 -5.07
C GLY A 70 -9.30 -5.83 -3.88
N PHE A 71 -10.14 -5.52 -2.89
CA PHE A 71 -10.36 -6.40 -1.73
C PHE A 71 -11.00 -7.74 -2.13
N LEU A 72 -12.06 -7.72 -2.94
CA LEU A 72 -12.75 -8.94 -3.37
C LEU A 72 -11.85 -9.84 -4.22
N SER A 73 -11.09 -9.25 -5.15
CA SER A 73 -10.12 -9.99 -5.98
C SER A 73 -9.05 -10.68 -5.10
N ALA A 74 -8.54 -9.97 -4.10
CA ALA A 74 -7.59 -10.53 -3.15
C ALA A 74 -8.22 -11.63 -2.29
N ALA A 75 -9.46 -11.45 -1.82
CA ALA A 75 -10.18 -12.44 -1.03
C ALA A 75 -10.45 -13.74 -1.83
N GLN A 76 -10.72 -13.63 -3.13
CA GLN A 76 -10.83 -14.78 -4.04
C GLN A 76 -9.50 -15.51 -4.20
N GLN A 77 -8.40 -14.77 -4.36
CA GLN A 77 -7.08 -15.37 -4.59
C GLN A 77 -6.44 -15.97 -3.32
N TYR A 78 -6.56 -15.30 -2.18
CA TYR A 78 -5.84 -15.63 -0.94
C TYR A 78 -6.73 -16.17 0.18
N GLY A 79 -8.05 -16.20 -0.04
CA GLY A 79 -9.05 -16.54 0.96
C GLY A 79 -9.44 -15.34 1.82
N ILE A 80 -10.61 -15.42 2.45
CA ILE A 80 -11.16 -14.34 3.28
C ILE A 80 -10.34 -14.22 4.58
N PRO A 81 -9.82 -13.02 4.93
CA PRO A 81 -9.07 -12.85 6.17
C PRO A 81 -9.95 -13.01 7.40
N SER A 82 -9.36 -13.35 8.55
CA SER A 82 -10.13 -13.40 9.81
C SER A 82 -10.57 -12.01 10.27
N ARG A 83 -9.78 -10.97 10.02
CA ARG A 83 -10.09 -9.58 10.34
C ARG A 83 -9.54 -8.63 9.29
N VAL A 84 -10.21 -7.50 9.08
CA VAL A 84 -9.73 -6.40 8.24
C VAL A 84 -9.65 -5.15 9.10
N ARG A 85 -8.57 -4.37 8.94
CA ARG A 85 -8.39 -3.08 9.59
C ARG A 85 -8.38 -1.98 8.55
N SER A 86 -9.20 -0.95 8.79
CA SER A 86 -9.28 0.23 7.93
C SER A 86 -9.28 1.53 8.74
N ASP A 87 -9.03 2.64 8.06
CA ASP A 87 -9.37 3.96 8.57
C ASP A 87 -10.89 4.13 8.67
N LYS A 88 -11.32 5.11 9.48
CA LYS A 88 -12.73 5.50 9.55
C LYS A 88 -13.08 6.28 8.29
N GLY A 89 -13.87 5.68 7.40
CA GLY A 89 -14.33 6.34 6.18
C GLY A 89 -15.41 5.56 5.45
N GLY A 90 -16.27 6.27 4.71
CA GLY A 90 -17.39 5.67 3.97
C GLY A 90 -16.97 4.70 2.86
N LYS A 91 -15.75 4.85 2.33
CA LYS A 91 -15.22 4.00 1.25
C LYS A 91 -15.04 2.54 1.66
N ASN A 92 -14.87 2.26 2.96
CA ASN A 92 -14.64 0.91 3.47
C ASN A 92 -15.92 0.21 3.94
N ILE A 93 -17.08 0.86 3.83
CA ILE A 93 -18.38 0.29 4.27
C ILE A 93 -18.68 -1.02 3.53
N LEU A 94 -18.39 -1.09 2.23
CA LEU A 94 -18.64 -2.32 1.45
C LEU A 94 -17.76 -3.48 1.91
N VAL A 95 -16.49 -3.22 2.24
CA VAL A 95 -15.59 -4.24 2.81
C VAL A 95 -16.06 -4.65 4.21
N ALA A 96 -16.49 -3.70 5.03
CA ALA A 96 -17.04 -4.00 6.35
C ALA A 96 -18.28 -4.88 6.28
N ARG A 97 -19.23 -4.57 5.38
CA ARG A 97 -20.44 -5.37 5.14
C ARG A 97 -20.08 -6.78 4.67
N PHE A 98 -19.19 -6.90 3.68
CA PHE A 98 -18.72 -8.20 3.20
C PHE A 98 -18.12 -9.04 4.34
N MET A 99 -17.22 -8.46 5.13
CA MET A 99 -16.58 -9.17 6.24
C MET A 99 -17.56 -9.63 7.31
N VAL A 100 -18.59 -8.84 7.62
CA VAL A 100 -19.65 -9.23 8.57
C VAL A 100 -20.49 -10.37 8.00
N THR A 101 -20.89 -10.28 6.72
CA THR A 101 -21.68 -11.33 6.07
C THR A 101 -20.90 -12.65 5.96
N SER A 102 -19.62 -12.61 5.59
CA SER A 102 -18.82 -13.82 5.38
C SER A 102 -18.28 -14.44 6.67
N CYS A 103 -17.97 -13.64 7.69
CA CYS A 103 -17.31 -14.12 8.91
C CYS A 103 -18.23 -14.22 10.14
N GLY A 104 -19.50 -13.81 10.02
CA GLY A 104 -20.50 -13.83 11.08
C GLY A 104 -20.70 -12.49 11.80
N LEU A 105 -21.92 -12.28 12.29
CA LEU A 105 -22.32 -11.10 13.07
C LEU A 105 -21.55 -11.07 14.42
N HIS A 106 -21.28 -9.86 14.94
CA HIS A 106 -20.63 -9.62 16.26
C HIS A 106 -19.21 -10.18 16.48
N ARG A 107 -18.56 -10.77 15.47
CA ARG A 107 -17.17 -11.26 15.58
C ARG A 107 -16.10 -10.16 15.61
N ASN A 108 -16.48 -8.90 15.38
CA ASN A 108 -15.57 -7.76 15.18
C ASN A 108 -14.58 -8.01 14.03
N SER A 109 -15.06 -8.61 12.93
CA SER A 109 -14.29 -8.94 11.73
C SER A 109 -13.76 -7.70 10.98
N HIS A 110 -14.31 -6.52 11.24
CA HIS A 110 -13.84 -5.25 10.70
C HIS A 110 -13.47 -4.28 11.82
N ILE A 111 -12.18 -3.91 11.89
CA ILE A 111 -11.60 -3.02 12.89
C ILE A 111 -11.46 -1.63 12.28
N THR A 112 -12.26 -0.67 12.74
CA THR A 112 -12.09 0.74 12.39
C THR A 112 -11.27 1.46 13.45
N GLY A 113 -10.27 2.22 13.03
CA GLY A 113 -9.41 2.98 13.94
C GLY A 113 -8.93 4.29 13.35
N ARG A 114 -8.28 5.12 14.18
CA ARG A 114 -7.55 6.31 13.69
C ARG A 114 -6.41 5.86 12.76
N SER A 115 -6.13 6.63 11.71
CA SER A 115 -5.06 6.37 10.72
C SER A 115 -3.72 6.03 11.36
N VAL A 116 -3.37 6.70 12.48
CA VAL A 116 -2.14 6.46 13.27
C VAL A 116 -1.94 5.02 13.77
N HIS A 117 -2.96 4.18 13.71
CA HIS A 117 -2.89 2.75 14.04
C HIS A 117 -2.68 1.85 12.81
N ASN A 118 -2.69 2.40 11.60
CA ASN A 118 -2.48 1.71 10.34
C ASN A 118 -0.99 1.73 9.91
N GLN A 119 -0.09 1.72 10.89
CA GLN A 119 1.35 1.93 10.69
C GLN A 119 1.99 0.96 9.68
N ARG A 120 1.44 -0.26 9.55
CA ARG A 120 1.97 -1.28 8.63
C ARG A 120 1.76 -0.88 7.17
N ILE A 121 0.55 -0.49 6.81
CA ILE A 121 0.25 -0.06 5.45
C ILE A 121 0.82 1.32 5.17
N GLU A 122 0.89 2.21 6.16
CA GLU A 122 1.63 3.48 6.03
C GLU A 122 3.13 3.25 5.73
N ARG A 123 3.78 2.29 6.42
CA ARG A 123 5.18 1.94 6.15
C ARG A 123 5.35 1.29 4.77
N LEU A 124 4.42 0.43 4.36
CA LEU A 124 4.40 -0.16 3.02
C LEU A 124 4.29 0.95 1.97
N TRP A 125 3.36 1.89 2.14
CA TRP A 125 3.19 3.03 1.25
C TRP A 125 4.43 3.92 1.17
N ARG A 126 5.15 4.09 2.28
CA ARG A 126 6.45 4.77 2.24
C ARG A 126 7.44 4.04 1.33
N ASN A 127 7.55 2.72 1.43
CA ASN A 127 8.45 1.95 0.56
C ASN A 127 7.99 2.00 -0.91
N VAL A 128 6.69 1.88 -1.18
CA VAL A 128 6.14 2.02 -2.53
C VAL A 128 6.46 3.40 -3.09
N PHE A 129 6.35 4.44 -2.27
CA PHE A 129 6.71 5.78 -2.70
C PHE A 129 8.19 5.88 -3.06
N GLU A 130 9.07 5.52 -2.12
CA GLU A 130 10.53 5.60 -2.28
C GLU A 130 11.07 4.77 -3.45
N ASN A 131 10.47 3.61 -3.74
CA ASN A 131 11.00 2.68 -4.76
C ASN A 131 10.30 2.77 -6.11
N VAL A 132 9.08 3.32 -6.18
CA VAL A 132 8.29 3.33 -7.41
C VAL A 132 7.79 4.73 -7.72
N ILE A 133 7.02 5.33 -6.82
CA ILE A 133 6.24 6.54 -7.14
C ILE A 133 7.12 7.79 -7.22
N ASP A 134 8.21 7.88 -6.46
CA ASP A 134 9.08 9.05 -6.42
C ASP A 134 9.61 9.43 -7.81
N LEU A 135 10.03 8.43 -8.60
CA LEU A 135 10.47 8.61 -9.98
C LEU A 135 9.39 9.32 -10.82
N PHE A 136 8.19 8.74 -10.86
CA PHE A 136 7.09 9.30 -11.65
C PHE A 136 6.64 10.65 -11.11
N TYR A 137 6.60 10.82 -9.80
CA TYR A 137 6.22 12.07 -9.15
C TYR A 137 7.14 13.22 -9.59
N ILE A 138 8.46 13.01 -9.56
CA ILE A 138 9.45 14.00 -10.00
C ILE A 138 9.31 14.28 -11.51
N THR A 139 9.15 13.24 -12.33
CA THR A 139 8.98 13.40 -13.78
C THR A 139 7.74 14.22 -14.12
N LEU A 140 6.60 13.93 -13.50
CA LEU A 140 5.35 14.63 -13.79
C LEU A 140 5.39 16.10 -13.32
N LEU A 141 6.02 16.38 -12.17
CA LEU A 141 6.23 17.75 -11.71
C LEU A 141 7.13 18.56 -12.65
N ARG A 142 8.16 17.93 -13.24
CA ARG A 142 9.00 18.60 -14.25
C ARG A 142 8.22 18.91 -15.52
N LEU A 143 7.42 17.97 -16.01
CA LEU A 143 6.57 18.19 -17.18
C LEU A 143 5.58 19.33 -16.96
N GLU A 144 5.03 19.45 -15.76
CA GLU A 144 4.16 20.58 -15.38
C GLU A 144 4.94 21.90 -15.33
N ALA A 145 6.10 21.92 -14.67
CA ALA A 145 6.93 23.13 -14.55
C ALA A 145 7.45 23.65 -15.89
N GLU A 146 7.71 22.77 -16.85
CA GLU A 146 8.13 23.09 -18.21
C GLU A 146 6.96 23.42 -19.16
N GLY A 147 5.71 23.26 -18.70
CA GLY A 147 4.51 23.55 -19.48
C GLY A 147 4.08 22.45 -20.45
N TRP A 148 4.72 21.28 -20.44
CA TRP A 148 4.36 20.11 -21.26
C TRP A 148 3.10 19.39 -20.75
N LEU A 149 2.74 19.60 -19.48
CA LEU A 149 1.61 18.96 -18.83
C LEU A 149 0.77 20.00 -18.10
N ASN A 150 -0.51 20.12 -18.45
CA ASN A 150 -1.49 20.87 -17.67
C ASN A 150 -2.50 19.93 -16.97
N PRO A 151 -2.48 19.79 -15.63
CA PRO A 151 -3.41 18.93 -14.89
C PRO A 151 -4.90 19.35 -14.96
N ASP A 152 -5.20 20.57 -15.40
CA ASP A 152 -6.57 21.04 -15.60
C ASP A 152 -7.08 20.75 -17.02
N LYS A 153 -6.18 20.42 -17.94
CA LYS A 153 -6.50 20.08 -19.32
C LYS A 153 -6.73 18.58 -19.48
N GLY A 154 -7.96 18.20 -19.85
CA GLY A 154 -8.36 16.80 -19.96
C GLY A 154 -7.56 15.99 -20.99
N THR A 155 -7.12 16.60 -22.10
CA THR A 155 -6.33 15.93 -23.13
C THR A 155 -4.92 15.58 -22.65
N ASP A 156 -4.28 16.48 -21.91
CA ASP A 156 -2.96 16.25 -21.35
C ASP A 156 -3.02 15.15 -20.27
N LEU A 157 -4.07 15.15 -19.45
CA LEU A 157 -4.34 14.07 -18.50
C LEU A 157 -4.58 12.72 -19.19
N TYR A 158 -5.32 12.71 -20.29
CA TYR A 158 -5.55 11.48 -21.06
C TYR A 158 -4.22 10.94 -21.62
N ALA A 159 -3.40 11.80 -22.23
CA ALA A 159 -2.08 11.44 -22.73
C ALA A 159 -1.17 10.91 -21.60
N LEU A 160 -1.14 11.61 -20.46
CA LEU A 160 -0.40 11.19 -19.26
C LEU A 160 -0.85 9.80 -18.81
N HIS A 161 -2.16 9.58 -18.70
CA HIS A 161 -2.69 8.28 -18.26
C HIS A 161 -2.33 7.18 -19.25
N ARG A 162 -2.45 7.42 -20.55
CA ARG A 162 -2.12 6.43 -21.59
C ARG A 162 -0.63 6.07 -21.60
N CYS A 163 0.26 7.03 -21.38
CA CYS A 163 1.70 6.80 -21.42
C CYS A 163 2.24 6.21 -20.11
N TYR A 164 1.87 6.80 -18.97
CA TYR A 164 2.50 6.49 -17.69
C TYR A 164 1.75 5.47 -16.85
N MET A 165 0.42 5.28 -16.99
CA MET A 165 -0.29 4.27 -16.18
C MET A 165 0.25 2.85 -16.39
N PRO A 166 0.52 2.38 -17.64
CA PRO A 166 1.07 1.04 -17.84
C PRO A 166 2.46 0.88 -17.21
N GLN A 167 3.28 1.93 -17.26
CA GLN A 167 4.63 1.93 -16.69
C GLN A 167 4.59 1.90 -15.15
N ILE A 168 3.77 2.76 -14.53
CA ILE A 168 3.56 2.76 -13.08
C ILE A 168 3.05 1.39 -12.63
N GLN A 169 2.07 0.83 -13.32
CA GLN A 169 1.53 -0.49 -13.00
C GLN A 169 2.60 -1.59 -13.10
N SER A 170 3.44 -1.57 -14.14
CA SER A 170 4.55 -2.50 -14.30
C SER A 170 5.55 -2.39 -13.13
N HIS A 171 5.94 -1.18 -12.74
CA HIS A 171 6.87 -0.97 -11.64
C HIS A 171 6.28 -1.39 -10.29
N LEU A 172 4.98 -1.15 -10.08
CA LEU A 172 4.25 -1.62 -8.90
C LEU A 172 4.21 -3.16 -8.84
N GLN A 173 4.00 -3.84 -9.95
CA GLN A 173 4.04 -5.30 -10.03
C GLN A 173 5.44 -5.85 -9.75
N GLN A 174 6.50 -5.20 -10.28
CA GLN A 174 7.88 -5.56 -9.99
C GLN A 174 8.21 -5.38 -8.50
N PHE A 175 7.81 -4.24 -7.92
CA PHE A 175 7.92 -3.99 -6.48
C PHE A 175 7.19 -5.06 -5.67
N GLN A 176 5.97 -5.44 -6.05
CA GLN A 176 5.21 -6.49 -5.37
C GLN A 176 5.97 -7.83 -5.39
N ARG A 177 6.52 -8.24 -6.54
CA ARG A 177 7.31 -9.48 -6.67
C ARG A 177 8.56 -9.44 -5.80
N ALA A 178 9.30 -8.34 -5.82
CA ALA A 178 10.47 -8.15 -4.97
C ALA A 178 10.07 -8.17 -3.48
N TRP A 179 8.98 -7.49 -3.13
CA TRP A 179 8.46 -7.42 -1.77
C TRP A 179 7.99 -8.78 -1.25
N ILE A 180 7.38 -9.63 -2.07
CA ILE A 180 6.95 -10.96 -1.60
C ILE A 180 8.14 -11.90 -1.35
N ASN A 181 9.28 -11.65 -2.02
CA ASN A 181 10.48 -12.49 -1.97
C ASN A 181 11.62 -11.89 -1.13
N HIS A 182 11.48 -10.71 -0.54
CA HIS A 182 12.54 -10.13 0.30
C HIS A 182 12.63 -10.83 1.65
N SER A 183 13.85 -11.02 2.15
CA SER A 183 14.10 -11.61 3.46
C SER A 183 13.70 -10.66 4.59
N LEU A 184 12.94 -11.17 5.56
CA LEU A 184 12.57 -10.44 6.77
C LEU A 184 13.49 -10.85 7.93
N ARG A 185 14.38 -9.93 8.35
CA ARG A 185 15.27 -10.15 9.48
C ARG A 185 14.53 -10.51 10.78
N SER A 186 13.34 -9.91 11.00
CA SER A 186 12.49 -10.20 12.16
C SER A 186 11.80 -11.58 12.10
N ALA A 187 11.87 -12.27 10.97
CA ALA A 187 11.25 -13.58 10.75
C ALA A 187 12.31 -14.61 10.34
N ARG A 188 13.48 -14.59 11.01
CA ARG A 188 14.59 -15.53 10.76
C ARG A 188 15.01 -15.59 9.29
N ASN A 189 15.00 -14.44 8.61
CA ASN A 189 15.32 -14.29 7.19
C ASN A 189 14.38 -15.02 6.22
N GLN A 190 13.21 -15.45 6.68
CA GLN A 190 12.18 -15.99 5.80
C GLN A 190 11.52 -14.87 4.99
N THR A 191 11.14 -15.20 3.76
CA THR A 191 10.39 -14.27 2.90
C THR A 191 8.90 -14.26 3.29
N PRO A 192 8.15 -13.19 2.98
CA PRO A 192 6.70 -13.19 3.10
C PRO A 192 6.02 -14.40 2.45
N LEU A 193 6.50 -14.84 1.28
CA LEU A 193 6.00 -16.04 0.61
C LEU A 193 6.27 -17.32 1.43
N GLN A 194 7.48 -17.47 1.96
CA GLN A 194 7.81 -18.62 2.80
C GLN A 194 6.98 -18.65 4.08
N LEU A 195 6.74 -17.49 4.71
CA LEU A 195 5.85 -17.37 5.87
C LEU A 195 4.39 -17.70 5.52
N TRP A 196 3.95 -17.33 4.32
CA TRP A 196 2.62 -17.66 3.81
C TRP A 196 2.43 -19.17 3.59
N LEU A 197 3.45 -19.84 3.05
CA LEU A 197 3.41 -21.28 2.75
C LEU A 197 3.63 -22.16 4.00
N SER A 198 4.40 -21.70 4.98
CA SER A 198 4.79 -22.51 6.15
C SER A 198 3.77 -22.53 7.28
N LYS A 199 2.82 -21.58 7.34
CA LYS A 199 1.87 -21.48 8.44
C LYS A 199 0.45 -21.89 8.01
N PRO A 200 -0.28 -22.66 8.84
CA PRO A 200 -1.68 -22.93 8.59
C PRO A 200 -2.47 -21.61 8.55
N ARG A 201 -3.34 -21.47 7.55
CA ARG A 201 -4.17 -20.27 7.37
C ARG A 201 -5.27 -20.28 8.43
N ASP A 202 -5.45 -19.16 9.15
CA ASP A 202 -6.53 -19.02 10.15
C ASP A 202 -7.95 -19.10 9.54
N GLY A 203 -8.07 -19.14 8.20
CA GLY A 203 -9.32 -19.35 7.47
C GLY A 203 -9.63 -20.79 7.04
N ASN A 204 -8.71 -21.74 7.25
CA ASN A 204 -8.89 -23.16 6.90
C ASN A 204 -9.39 -24.02 8.07
N ARG A 205 -10.04 -23.42 9.08
CA ARG A 205 -10.78 -24.20 10.09
C ARG A 205 -12.07 -24.74 9.48
N THR A 206 -11.95 -25.69 8.55
CA THR A 206 -12.89 -26.80 8.44
C THR A 206 -12.65 -27.73 9.62
N ASN A 207 -12.96 -27.28 10.83
CA ASN A 207 -13.15 -28.18 11.96
C ASN A 207 -14.53 -27.89 12.50
N PHE A 208 -15.42 -28.80 12.11
CA PHE A 208 -16.67 -29.17 12.72
C PHE A 208 -16.81 -28.70 14.16
N CYS A 209 -18.01 -28.18 14.44
CA CYS A 209 -18.61 -28.29 15.75
C CYS A 209 -18.32 -29.67 16.35
N GLN A 210 -17.65 -29.69 17.49
CA GLN A 210 -18.00 -30.57 18.60
C GLN A 210 -18.24 -29.68 19.80
#